data_AF-A0A2S6MZ70-F1
#
_entry.id   AF-A0A2S6MZ70-F1
#
_cell.length_a   1.000
_cell.length_b   1.000
_cell.length_c   1.000
_cell.angle_alpha   90.00
_cell.angle_beta   90.00
_cell.angle_gamma   90.00
#
_symmetry.space_group_name_H-M   'P 1'
#
loop_
_entity.id
_entity.type
_entity.pdbx_description
1 polymer ?
#
loop_
_entity_poly.entity_id
_entity_poly.type
_entity_poly.pdbx_seq_one_letter_code
_entity_poly.pdbx_strand_id
1 'polypeptide(L)'
;MTATDALPQAKPEAVVVTNRAVFNAAGLVFVAGNAIWATGLAAPAMIAVLIGCCGVAALLLTHRASGVLLDAPIDARLLGTCGLVALTLCLLGGETHLFWANADWLTRDAVLADVTRHVAPVYYRLGDETYFLRAPLGMYMIPGLVGHFFGLMAAHVVLLAQNALLLAIVLYLAAILGGGLAMALLLVVFSGLDLLPWFSSIIHDYVQTGVWTMRGEPEWWARLFQYSAHVTQIFYVPNHAFPGWFFALAVVAVARRELDLGALGAIFAALLFWSPLAPLAAPAFLVWFVWRDRAEAPKSLRFWLGGAAAACFLPVAVYLVADAGSISHDAVARATGFWSTYSLFLLVEIPHALFLAALWPRVRPELKPLLVISVGFLLLLPLYKFGPSNDLVMRGSIAPLFLLAFTFISTLLALEPTQRLARMTGLALVIVGAGGPLIEISEALLLPRYNISACNLITATDELTPGGVPTNYIAPTRGAPGWLLPQPTRDESFETMGAGRCWPDHPVLKDR
;
A
#
# COMPACT_ATOMS: atom_id res chain seq x y z
N MET A 1 -22.16 13.39 68.51
CA MET A 1 -21.85 13.81 67.12
C MET A 1 -20.37 13.58 66.87
N THR A 2 -20.02 12.66 65.97
CA THR A 2 -19.02 12.83 64.90
C THR A 2 -18.91 11.49 64.17
N ALA A 3 -19.84 11.24 63.25
CA ALA A 3 -19.68 10.24 62.22
C ALA A 3 -18.82 10.90 61.13
N THR A 4 -17.59 10.45 60.98
CA THR A 4 -16.75 10.77 59.83
C THR A 4 -17.15 9.86 58.68
N ASP A 5 -17.96 10.41 57.77
CA ASP A 5 -18.22 9.82 56.46
C ASP A 5 -16.92 9.78 55.65
N ALA A 6 -16.33 8.59 55.56
CA ALA A 6 -15.26 8.31 54.63
C ALA A 6 -15.86 8.28 53.22
N LEU A 7 -15.59 9.34 52.44
CA LEU A 7 -15.91 9.40 51.02
C LEU A 7 -15.32 8.15 50.32
N PRO A 8 -16.09 7.46 49.45
CA PRO A 8 -15.57 6.32 48.71
C PRO A 8 -14.43 6.81 47.82
N GLN A 9 -13.23 6.24 48.00
CA GLN A 9 -12.14 6.44 47.06
C GLN A 9 -12.55 5.87 45.71
N ALA A 10 -12.84 6.75 44.74
CA ALA A 10 -13.05 6.36 43.36
C ALA A 10 -11.80 5.62 42.89
N LYS A 11 -11.95 4.32 42.57
CA LYS A 11 -10.89 3.58 41.90
C LYS A 11 -10.57 4.31 40.60
N PRO A 12 -9.28 4.56 40.28
CA PRO A 12 -8.93 5.15 39.00
C PRO A 12 -9.51 4.25 37.90
N GLU A 13 -10.39 4.81 37.06
CA GLU A 13 -10.89 4.12 35.88
C GLU A 13 -9.68 3.69 35.06
N ALA A 14 -9.52 2.38 34.89
CA ALA A 14 -8.44 1.84 34.08
C ALA A 14 -8.59 2.42 32.67
N VAL A 15 -7.53 3.06 32.16
CA VAL A 15 -7.51 3.58 30.79
C VAL A 15 -7.66 2.38 29.85
N VAL A 16 -8.87 2.18 29.32
CA VAL A 16 -9.15 1.11 28.37
C VAL A 16 -8.65 1.54 27.00
N VAL A 17 -7.64 0.85 26.48
CA VAL A 17 -7.16 1.08 25.11
C VAL A 17 -8.19 0.51 24.12
N THR A 18 -8.63 1.32 23.17
CA THR A 18 -9.69 0.99 22.21
C THR A 18 -9.14 0.68 20.82
N ASN A 19 -9.97 0.08 19.97
CA ASN A 19 -9.64 -0.16 18.55
C ASN A 19 -9.31 1.13 17.80
N ARG A 20 -9.88 2.26 18.21
CA ARG A 20 -9.58 3.59 17.68
C ARG A 20 -8.14 3.99 17.96
N ALA A 21 -7.59 3.66 19.13
CA ALA A 21 -6.17 3.90 19.40
C ALA A 21 -5.28 3.13 18.43
N VAL A 22 -5.65 1.88 18.10
CA VAL A 22 -4.94 1.05 17.09
C VAL A 22 -5.04 1.67 15.69
N PHE A 23 -6.24 2.08 15.28
CA PHE A 23 -6.46 2.78 14.01
C PHE A 23 -5.63 4.08 13.92
N ASN A 24 -5.66 4.88 14.98
CA ASN A 24 -4.93 6.14 15.07
C ASN A 24 -3.43 5.91 15.05
N ALA A 25 -2.92 4.85 15.68
CA ALA A 25 -1.50 4.50 15.65
C ALA A 25 -1.01 4.27 14.21
N ALA A 26 -1.73 3.52 13.38
CA ALA A 26 -1.40 3.37 11.96
C ALA A 26 -1.44 4.72 11.22
N GLY A 27 -2.50 5.51 11.42
CA GLY A 27 -2.61 6.85 10.84
C GLY A 27 -1.42 7.76 11.19
N LEU A 28 -0.95 7.72 12.43
CA LEU A 28 0.19 8.50 12.90
C LEU A 28 1.53 8.02 12.33
N VAL A 29 1.71 6.72 12.06
CA VAL A 29 2.89 6.21 11.33
C VAL A 29 2.94 6.81 9.91
N PHE A 30 1.82 6.84 9.20
CA PHE A 30 1.76 7.45 7.87
C PHE A 30 2.08 8.96 7.91
N VAL A 31 1.58 9.67 8.92
CA VAL A 31 1.84 11.10 9.14
C VAL A 31 3.30 11.36 9.52
N ALA A 32 3.90 10.52 10.37
CA ALA A 32 5.27 10.69 10.82
C ALA A 32 6.27 10.67 9.65
N GLY A 33 6.08 9.82 8.65
CA GLY A 33 6.90 9.83 7.44
C GLY A 33 6.86 11.17 6.69
N ASN A 34 5.68 11.77 6.56
CA ASN A 34 5.53 13.10 5.96
C ASN A 34 6.25 14.18 6.79
N ALA A 35 6.14 14.14 8.11
CA ALA A 35 6.76 15.12 9.00
C ALA A 35 8.29 15.06 8.96
N ILE A 36 8.87 13.85 8.91
CA ILE A 36 10.32 13.66 8.77
C ILE A 36 10.79 14.23 7.43
N TRP A 37 10.13 13.86 6.32
CA TRP A 37 10.47 14.35 4.99
C TRP A 37 10.37 15.88 4.88
N ALA A 38 9.34 16.48 5.51
CA ALA A 38 9.11 17.91 5.47
C ALA A 38 10.31 18.74 5.97
N THR A 39 11.13 18.17 6.86
CA THR A 39 12.32 18.87 7.40
C THR A 39 13.40 19.15 6.35
N GLY A 40 13.40 18.42 5.23
CA GLY A 40 14.29 18.66 4.09
C GLY A 40 13.76 19.67 3.08
N LEU A 41 12.53 20.16 3.23
CA LEU A 41 11.91 21.07 2.27
C LEU A 41 12.30 22.53 2.51
N ALA A 42 12.08 23.35 1.49
CA ALA A 42 12.12 24.80 1.66
C ALA A 42 11.03 25.25 2.65
N ALA A 43 11.32 26.33 3.41
CA ALA A 43 10.51 26.74 4.56
C ALA A 43 8.99 26.84 4.32
N PRO A 44 8.49 27.40 3.19
CA PRO A 44 7.04 27.45 2.94
C PRO A 44 6.41 26.06 2.84
N ALA A 45 7.05 25.15 2.09
CA ALA A 45 6.58 23.78 1.94
C ALA A 45 6.69 22.97 3.23
N MET A 46 7.79 23.13 3.98
CA MET A 46 7.98 22.52 5.30
C MET A 46 6.84 22.91 6.25
N ILE A 47 6.59 24.21 6.42
CA ILE A 47 5.54 24.72 7.32
C ILE A 47 4.18 24.18 6.93
N ALA A 48 3.83 24.22 5.63
CA ALA A 48 2.57 23.68 5.15
C ALA A 48 2.42 22.19 5.52
N VAL A 49 3.37 21.33 5.16
CA VAL A 49 3.27 19.89 5.43
C VAL A 49 3.21 19.61 6.95
N LEU A 50 3.98 20.32 7.77
CA LEU A 50 3.94 20.16 9.24
C LEU A 50 2.59 20.59 9.84
N ILE A 51 1.97 21.66 9.35
CA ILE A 51 0.60 22.05 9.73
C ILE A 51 -0.39 20.96 9.32
N GLY A 52 -0.26 20.40 8.11
CA GLY A 52 -1.05 19.27 7.64
C GLY A 52 -0.92 18.05 8.57
N CYS A 53 0.31 17.70 8.94
CA CYS A 53 0.60 16.60 9.86
C CYS A 53 -0.03 16.83 11.24
N CYS A 54 0.12 18.02 11.80
CA CYS A 54 -0.50 18.39 13.08
C CYS A 54 -2.03 18.36 13.00
N GLY A 55 -2.61 18.81 11.89
CA GLY A 55 -4.04 18.79 11.64
C GLY A 55 -4.60 17.37 11.56
N VAL A 56 -3.94 16.48 10.81
CA VAL A 56 -4.32 15.05 10.74
C VAL A 56 -4.20 14.41 12.12
N ALA A 57 -3.07 14.59 12.83
CA ALA A 57 -2.87 14.04 14.16
C ALA A 57 -3.93 14.54 15.15
N ALA A 58 -4.24 15.84 15.14
CA ALA A 58 -5.30 16.41 15.96
C ALA A 58 -6.66 15.80 15.61
N LEU A 59 -7.01 15.64 14.32
CA LEU A 59 -8.26 15.00 13.93
C LEU A 59 -8.37 13.56 14.43
N LEU A 60 -7.30 12.77 14.31
CA LEU A 60 -7.26 11.39 14.80
C LEU A 60 -7.40 11.31 16.32
N LEU A 61 -6.62 12.13 17.04
CA LEU A 61 -6.52 12.08 18.50
C LEU A 61 -7.67 12.76 19.25
N THR A 62 -8.35 13.73 18.64
CA THR A 62 -9.47 14.46 19.26
C THR A 62 -10.84 13.94 18.86
N HIS A 63 -10.90 12.87 18.06
CA HIS A 63 -12.17 12.29 17.64
C HIS A 63 -12.96 11.84 18.86
N ARG A 64 -14.20 12.32 18.97
CA ARG A 64 -15.12 11.93 20.05
C ARG A 64 -15.84 10.66 19.64
N ALA A 65 -15.85 9.68 20.53
CA ALA A 65 -16.48 8.38 20.33
C ALA A 65 -17.87 8.51 19.72
N SER A 66 -18.08 7.86 18.58
CA SER A 66 -19.37 7.81 17.88
C SER A 66 -19.61 6.47 17.20
N GLY A 67 -18.64 5.55 17.25
CA GLY A 67 -18.68 4.27 16.56
C GLY A 67 -18.75 3.12 17.56
N VAL A 68 -19.40 2.01 17.21
CA VAL A 68 -19.51 0.87 18.13
C VAL A 68 -18.24 0.02 18.07
N LEU A 69 -17.67 -0.16 16.88
CA LEU A 69 -16.55 -1.07 16.65
C LEU A 69 -15.20 -0.44 16.98
N LEU A 70 -14.97 0.81 16.58
CA LEU A 70 -13.70 1.49 16.87
C LEU A 70 -13.60 1.93 18.34
N ASP A 71 -14.71 2.22 19.00
CA ASP A 71 -14.69 2.60 20.43
C ASP A 71 -14.73 1.38 21.37
N ALA A 72 -14.88 0.17 20.84
CA ALA A 72 -14.76 -1.05 21.63
C ALA A 72 -13.33 -1.28 22.15
N PRO A 73 -13.17 -1.96 23.30
CA PRO A 73 -11.87 -2.39 23.80
C PRO A 73 -11.14 -3.28 22.80
N ILE A 74 -9.81 -3.24 22.82
CA ILE A 74 -8.97 -4.10 21.98
C ILE A 74 -9.15 -5.57 22.36
N ASP A 75 -9.37 -6.42 21.36
CA ASP A 75 -9.13 -7.86 21.48
C ASP A 75 -7.63 -8.14 21.30
N ALA A 76 -6.92 -8.21 22.43
CA ALA A 76 -5.48 -8.41 22.44
C ALA A 76 -5.04 -9.75 21.82
N ARG A 77 -5.88 -10.79 21.90
CA ARG A 77 -5.56 -12.11 21.31
C ARG A 77 -5.67 -12.05 19.79
N LEU A 78 -6.72 -11.42 19.28
CA LEU A 78 -6.89 -11.21 17.86
C LEU A 78 -5.76 -10.32 17.31
N LEU A 79 -5.46 -9.19 17.97
CA LEU A 79 -4.37 -8.31 17.56
C LEU A 79 -3.02 -9.03 17.59
N GLY A 80 -2.72 -9.80 18.65
CA GLY A 80 -1.49 -10.60 18.74
C GLY A 80 -1.39 -11.65 17.63
N THR A 81 -2.51 -12.30 17.28
CA THR A 81 -2.57 -13.27 16.17
C THR A 81 -2.31 -12.59 14.82
N CYS A 82 -2.96 -11.45 14.56
CA CYS A 82 -2.70 -10.64 13.38
C CYS A 82 -1.24 -10.16 13.33
N GLY A 83 -0.66 -9.82 14.48
CA GLY A 83 0.76 -9.47 14.62
C GLY A 83 1.70 -10.59 14.22
N LEU A 84 1.43 -11.82 14.67
CA LEU A 84 2.25 -12.97 14.35
C LEU A 84 2.18 -13.32 12.85
N VAL A 85 0.98 -13.25 12.26
CA VAL A 85 0.77 -13.44 10.82
C VAL A 85 1.49 -12.35 10.03
N ALA A 86 1.34 -11.08 10.42
CA ALA A 86 1.97 -9.95 9.75
C ALA A 86 3.49 -10.04 9.77
N LEU A 87 4.10 -10.31 10.94
CA LEU A 87 5.54 -10.48 11.06
C LEU A 87 6.05 -11.63 10.20
N THR A 88 5.33 -12.76 10.17
CA THR A 88 5.70 -13.91 9.33
C THR A 88 5.68 -13.54 7.85
N LEU A 89 4.61 -12.88 7.39
CA LEU A 89 4.48 -12.46 5.99
C LEU A 89 5.52 -11.42 5.60
N CYS A 90 5.82 -10.43 6.44
CA CYS A 90 6.88 -9.45 6.19
C CYS A 90 8.27 -10.12 6.16
N LEU A 91 8.55 -11.08 7.04
CA LEU A 91 9.81 -11.84 7.00
C LEU A 91 9.95 -12.63 5.69
N LEU A 92 8.90 -13.37 5.31
CA LEU A 92 8.88 -14.12 4.04
C LEU A 92 8.93 -13.19 2.83
N GLY A 93 8.38 -11.98 2.94
CA GLY A 93 8.40 -10.97 1.88
C GLY A 93 9.79 -10.41 1.58
N GLY A 94 10.80 -10.69 2.42
CA GLY A 94 12.20 -10.38 2.12
C GLY A 94 12.77 -9.12 2.78
N GLU A 95 12.02 -8.41 3.66
CA GLU A 95 12.41 -7.07 4.16
C GLU A 95 13.79 -7.00 4.86
N THR A 96 14.30 -8.14 5.34
CA THR A 96 15.61 -8.28 6.01
C THR A 96 16.55 -9.27 5.31
N HIS A 97 16.15 -9.81 4.15
CA HIS A 97 16.90 -10.81 3.40
C HIS A 97 17.22 -12.09 4.19
N LEU A 98 16.42 -12.38 5.23
CA LEU A 98 16.48 -13.65 5.95
C LEU A 98 15.92 -14.80 5.09
N PHE A 99 14.90 -14.48 4.30
CA PHE A 99 14.32 -15.30 3.24
C PHE A 99 14.65 -14.71 1.87
N TRP A 100 14.23 -15.36 0.80
CA TRP A 100 14.36 -14.81 -0.55
C TRP A 100 13.65 -13.46 -0.65
N ALA A 101 14.35 -12.48 -1.22
CA ALA A 101 13.83 -11.15 -1.50
C ALA A 101 13.69 -11.01 -3.02
N ASN A 102 12.47 -10.80 -3.52
CA ASN A 102 12.20 -10.68 -4.96
C ASN A 102 12.96 -9.49 -5.61
N ALA A 103 12.93 -9.41 -6.94
CA ALA A 103 13.69 -8.41 -7.71
C ALA A 103 13.30 -6.95 -7.36
N ASP A 104 12.08 -6.73 -6.89
CA ASP A 104 11.58 -5.43 -6.46
C ASP A 104 12.37 -4.91 -5.24
N TRP A 105 12.92 -5.79 -4.38
CA TRP A 105 13.76 -5.38 -3.25
C TRP A 105 15.08 -4.74 -3.65
N LEU A 106 15.63 -5.09 -4.82
CA LEU A 106 16.89 -4.52 -5.30
C LEU A 106 16.81 -2.99 -5.43
N THR A 107 15.66 -2.46 -5.90
CA THR A 107 15.42 -1.02 -5.94
C THR A 107 15.09 -0.45 -4.56
N ARG A 108 14.34 -1.17 -3.71
CA ARG A 108 13.92 -0.67 -2.39
C ARG A 108 15.09 -0.55 -1.43
N ASP A 109 16.00 -1.51 -1.44
CA ASP A 109 17.24 -1.49 -0.68
C ASP A 109 18.07 -0.27 -1.04
N ALA A 110 18.20 0.00 -2.35
CA ALA A 110 18.97 1.15 -2.83
C ALA A 110 18.33 2.48 -2.41
N VAL A 111 17.00 2.59 -2.50
CA VAL A 111 16.26 3.77 -1.99
C VAL A 111 16.43 3.91 -0.47
N LEU A 112 16.35 2.82 0.30
CA LEU A 112 16.54 2.86 1.74
C LEU A 112 17.97 3.24 2.11
N ALA A 113 18.97 2.75 1.38
CA ALA A 113 20.38 3.11 1.56
C ALA A 113 20.62 4.59 1.32
N ASP A 114 20.02 5.16 0.27
CA ASP A 114 20.14 6.58 -0.05
C ASP A 114 19.47 7.48 0.99
N VAL A 115 18.26 7.13 1.42
CA VAL A 115 17.56 7.83 2.51
C VAL A 115 18.32 7.68 3.84
N THR A 116 18.93 6.54 4.10
CA THR A 116 19.75 6.32 5.30
C THR A 116 20.94 7.27 5.33
N ARG A 117 21.56 7.56 4.19
CA ARG A 117 22.64 8.55 4.10
C ARG A 117 22.13 9.98 4.16
N HIS A 118 21.04 10.26 3.44
CA HIS A 118 20.48 11.58 3.24
C HIS A 118 18.96 11.53 3.49
N VAL A 119 18.54 11.70 4.75
CA VAL A 119 17.14 11.47 5.21
C VAL A 119 16.07 12.09 4.29
N ALA A 120 16.28 13.32 3.83
CA ALA A 120 15.68 13.94 2.65
C ALA A 120 16.12 15.42 2.59
N PRO A 121 16.19 16.05 1.41
CA PRO A 121 16.06 15.45 0.07
C PRO A 121 17.35 14.70 -0.32
N VAL A 122 17.22 13.72 -1.23
CA VAL A 122 18.36 13.01 -1.81
C VAL A 122 18.61 13.59 -3.21
N TYR A 123 19.85 14.02 -3.47
CA TYR A 123 20.27 14.53 -4.78
C TYR A 123 21.25 13.58 -5.46
N TYR A 124 21.13 13.47 -6.79
CA TYR A 124 22.02 12.69 -7.64
C TYR A 124 22.68 13.58 -8.69
N ARG A 125 23.90 13.21 -9.09
CA ARG A 125 24.59 13.81 -10.23
C ARG A 125 24.85 12.75 -11.30
N LEU A 126 24.26 12.94 -12.48
CA LEU A 126 24.45 12.08 -13.64
C LEU A 126 24.97 12.94 -14.80
N GLY A 127 26.26 12.80 -15.11
CA GLY A 127 26.94 13.70 -16.05
C GLY A 127 26.90 15.15 -15.55
N ASP A 128 26.44 16.05 -16.42
CA ASP A 128 26.32 17.49 -16.13
C ASP A 128 24.96 17.87 -15.51
N GLU A 129 24.02 16.93 -15.39
CA GLU A 129 22.67 17.17 -14.89
C GLU A 129 22.52 16.75 -13.42
N THR A 130 21.64 17.45 -12.70
CA THR A 130 21.31 17.14 -11.31
C THR A 130 19.86 16.71 -11.17
N TYR A 131 19.66 15.68 -10.36
CA TYR A 131 18.36 15.07 -10.12
C TYR A 131 18.09 15.02 -8.62
N PHE A 132 16.82 14.92 -8.26
CA PHE A 132 16.41 14.57 -6.90
C PHE A 132 15.60 13.28 -6.92
N LEU A 133 15.68 12.53 -5.82
CA LEU A 133 14.82 11.36 -5.58
C LEU A 133 13.37 11.82 -5.52
N ARG A 134 12.57 11.37 -6.48
CA ARG A 134 11.15 11.62 -6.65
C ARG A 134 10.43 10.27 -6.61
N ALA A 135 10.26 9.75 -5.41
CA ALA A 135 9.64 8.45 -5.17
C ALA A 135 8.58 8.56 -4.07
N PRO A 136 7.64 7.59 -3.96
CA PRO A 136 6.78 7.50 -2.80
C PRO A 136 7.58 7.05 -1.56
N LEU A 137 8.14 8.04 -0.87
CA LEU A 137 9.16 7.84 0.16
C LEU A 137 8.60 7.53 1.56
N GLY A 138 7.28 7.57 1.75
CA GLY A 138 6.66 7.44 3.06
C GLY A 138 7.12 6.23 3.90
N MET A 139 7.26 5.06 3.28
CA MET A 139 7.71 3.83 3.95
C MET A 139 9.15 3.93 4.48
N TYR A 140 10.00 4.72 3.83
CA TYR A 140 11.44 4.76 4.07
C TYR A 140 11.84 5.80 5.12
N MET A 141 10.99 6.78 5.45
CA MET A 141 11.41 7.92 6.27
C MET A 141 11.74 7.56 7.72
N ILE A 142 10.88 6.80 8.41
CA ILE A 142 11.20 6.37 9.79
C ILE A 142 12.39 5.39 9.79
N PRO A 143 12.41 4.33 8.95
CA PRO A 143 13.56 3.43 8.86
C PRO A 143 14.86 4.14 8.51
N GLY A 144 14.84 5.03 7.52
CA GLY A 144 16.00 5.77 7.05
C GLY A 144 16.52 6.79 8.07
N LEU A 145 15.63 7.46 8.83
CA LEU A 145 16.06 8.31 9.95
C LEU A 145 16.79 7.50 11.03
N VAL A 146 16.29 6.32 11.39
CA VAL A 146 16.99 5.44 12.33
C VAL A 146 18.29 4.94 11.71
N GLY A 147 18.27 4.55 10.43
CA GLY A 147 19.45 4.15 9.67
C GLY A 147 20.53 5.23 9.67
N HIS A 148 20.16 6.50 9.55
CA HIS A 148 21.09 7.62 9.55
C HIS A 148 21.94 7.68 10.81
N PHE A 149 21.35 7.36 11.97
CA PHE A 149 22.06 7.36 13.25
C PHE A 149 22.69 6.01 13.62
N PHE A 150 22.13 4.90 13.15
CA PHE A 150 22.48 3.55 13.64
C PHE A 150 22.94 2.56 12.53
N GLY A 151 23.02 3.01 11.28
CA GLY A 151 23.47 2.24 10.12
C GLY A 151 22.35 1.51 9.36
N LEU A 152 22.68 1.05 8.14
CA LEU A 152 21.73 0.46 7.20
C LEU A 152 20.98 -0.77 7.76
N MET A 153 21.66 -1.64 8.50
CA MET A 153 20.99 -2.81 9.11
C MET A 153 19.91 -2.40 10.11
N ALA A 154 20.13 -1.33 10.89
CA ALA A 154 19.11 -0.79 11.78
C ALA A 154 17.90 -0.27 10.99
N ALA A 155 18.13 0.32 9.81
CA ALA A 155 17.07 0.73 8.90
C ALA A 155 16.20 -0.46 8.48
N HIS A 156 16.79 -1.57 8.04
CA HIS A 156 16.03 -2.78 7.66
C HIS A 156 15.24 -3.39 8.83
N VAL A 157 15.80 -3.42 10.03
CA VAL A 157 15.10 -3.92 11.22
C VAL A 157 13.89 -3.04 11.56
N VAL A 158 14.05 -1.71 11.48
CA VAL A 158 12.94 -0.78 11.72
C VAL A 158 11.91 -0.83 10.61
N LEU A 159 12.33 -1.03 9.35
CA LEU A 159 11.43 -1.25 8.22
C LEU A 159 10.53 -2.47 8.50
N LEU A 160 11.13 -3.61 8.86
CA LEU A 160 10.39 -4.82 9.22
C LEU A 160 9.41 -4.57 10.38
N ALA A 161 9.86 -3.90 11.45
CA ALA A 161 9.03 -3.62 12.61
C ALA A 161 7.84 -2.71 12.25
N GLN A 162 8.08 -1.66 11.47
CA GLN A 162 7.06 -0.72 11.00
C GLN A 162 6.03 -1.42 10.10
N ASN A 163 6.50 -2.18 9.11
CA ASN A 163 5.66 -2.84 8.13
C ASN A 163 4.84 -3.97 8.77
N ALA A 164 5.45 -4.78 9.64
CA ALA A 164 4.73 -5.78 10.42
C ALA A 164 3.68 -5.15 11.33
N LEU A 165 3.97 -4.00 11.97
CA LEU A 165 2.98 -3.25 12.77
C LEU A 165 1.81 -2.77 11.91
N LEU A 166 2.09 -2.13 10.77
CA LEU A 166 1.05 -1.62 9.87
C LEU A 166 0.17 -2.75 9.33
N LEU A 167 0.77 -3.84 8.88
CA LEU A 167 0.04 -5.01 8.39
C LEU A 167 -0.76 -5.67 9.53
N ALA A 168 -0.21 -5.78 10.74
CA ALA A 168 -0.95 -6.30 11.89
C ALA A 168 -2.20 -5.47 12.20
N ILE A 169 -2.06 -4.14 12.17
CA ILE A 169 -3.18 -3.22 12.38
C ILE A 169 -4.21 -3.37 11.25
N VAL A 170 -3.79 -3.42 9.99
CA VAL A 170 -4.68 -3.59 8.84
C VAL A 170 -5.45 -4.91 8.92
N LEU A 171 -4.79 -6.03 9.23
CA LEU A 171 -5.43 -7.33 9.42
C LEU A 171 -6.39 -7.34 10.61
N TYR A 172 -5.99 -6.71 11.72
CA TYR A 172 -6.84 -6.56 12.90
C TYR A 172 -8.11 -5.75 12.59
N LEU A 173 -7.96 -4.60 11.93
CA LEU A 173 -9.05 -3.74 11.50
C LEU A 173 -9.97 -4.45 10.50
N ALA A 174 -9.40 -5.21 9.56
CA ALA A 174 -10.17 -6.06 8.64
C ALA A 174 -10.96 -7.13 9.40
N ALA A 175 -10.39 -7.74 10.43
CA ALA A 175 -11.08 -8.71 11.26
C ALA A 175 -12.25 -8.08 12.02
N ILE A 176 -12.05 -6.98 12.76
CA ILE A 176 -13.13 -6.36 13.55
C ILE A 176 -14.24 -5.78 12.65
N LEU A 177 -13.90 -5.24 11.47
CA LEU A 177 -14.89 -4.74 10.52
C LEU A 177 -15.52 -5.88 9.71
N GLY A 178 -14.83 -6.97 9.43
CA GLY A 178 -15.33 -8.04 8.57
C GLY A 178 -16.03 -9.19 9.30
N GLY A 179 -15.83 -9.33 10.61
CA GLY A 179 -16.49 -10.35 11.43
C GLY A 179 -15.58 -11.45 11.99
N GLY A 180 -14.32 -11.14 12.30
CA GLY A 180 -13.38 -11.99 13.04
C GLY A 180 -12.14 -12.43 12.25
N LEU A 181 -11.33 -13.30 12.86
CA LEU A 181 -10.04 -13.76 12.30
C LEU A 181 -10.18 -14.42 10.91
N ALA A 182 -11.25 -15.16 10.67
CA ALA A 182 -11.50 -15.80 9.37
C ALA A 182 -11.53 -14.79 8.22
N MET A 183 -12.05 -13.59 8.46
CA MET A 183 -12.01 -12.50 7.49
C MET A 183 -10.56 -12.15 7.13
N ALA A 184 -9.73 -11.86 8.15
CA ALA A 184 -8.35 -11.43 7.92
C ALA A 184 -7.52 -12.51 7.21
N LEU A 185 -7.66 -13.78 7.61
CA LEU A 185 -6.93 -14.88 6.99
C LEU A 185 -7.35 -15.11 5.54
N LEU A 186 -8.66 -15.09 5.24
CA LEU A 186 -9.16 -15.22 3.87
C LEU A 186 -8.75 -14.03 2.99
N LEU A 187 -8.60 -12.85 3.58
CA LEU A 187 -8.17 -11.65 2.88
C LEU A 187 -6.70 -11.73 2.47
N VAL A 188 -5.84 -12.28 3.34
CA VAL A 188 -4.41 -12.51 3.02
C VAL A 188 -4.27 -13.42 1.81
N VAL A 189 -5.05 -14.49 1.73
CA VAL A 189 -4.96 -15.45 0.61
C VAL A 189 -5.81 -15.06 -0.61
N PHE A 190 -6.43 -13.88 -0.61
CA PHE A 190 -7.27 -13.44 -1.72
C PHE A 190 -6.42 -13.12 -2.97
N SER A 191 -6.84 -13.67 -4.11
CA SER A 191 -6.20 -13.56 -5.41
C SER A 191 -7.22 -13.70 -6.54
N GLY A 192 -6.84 -13.29 -7.75
CA GLY A 192 -7.47 -13.74 -9.00
C GLY A 192 -7.25 -15.25 -9.25
N LEU A 193 -7.82 -15.78 -10.33
CA LEU A 193 -7.68 -17.18 -10.73
C LEU A 193 -6.46 -17.44 -11.62
N ASP A 194 -5.34 -16.74 -11.35
CA ASP A 194 -4.14 -16.65 -12.20
C ASP A 194 -3.44 -17.98 -12.45
N LEU A 195 -3.65 -18.94 -11.54
CA LEU A 195 -3.13 -20.28 -11.68
C LEU A 195 -3.58 -20.96 -13.00
N LEU A 196 -4.80 -20.67 -13.46
CA LEU A 196 -5.35 -21.24 -14.69
C LEU A 196 -4.60 -20.78 -15.96
N PRO A 197 -4.50 -19.48 -16.26
CA PRO A 197 -3.72 -19.01 -17.41
C PRO A 197 -2.22 -19.26 -17.24
N TRP A 198 -1.69 -19.25 -16.02
CA TRP A 198 -0.28 -19.59 -15.77
C TRP A 198 0.04 -21.04 -16.20
N PHE A 199 -0.73 -22.03 -15.72
CA PHE A 199 -0.54 -23.43 -16.17
C PHE A 199 -0.77 -23.60 -17.67
N SER A 200 -1.77 -22.92 -18.24
CA SER A 200 -2.01 -22.92 -19.68
C SER A 200 -0.78 -22.45 -20.47
N SER A 201 -0.11 -21.41 -19.97
CA SER A 201 1.12 -20.87 -20.59
C SER A 201 2.28 -21.87 -20.55
N ILE A 202 2.45 -22.59 -19.44
CA ILE A 202 3.49 -23.63 -19.29
C ILE A 202 3.24 -24.79 -20.26
N ILE A 203 1.99 -25.26 -20.35
CA ILE A 203 1.61 -26.34 -21.26
C ILE A 203 1.85 -25.92 -22.71
N HIS A 204 1.43 -24.70 -23.08
CA HIS A 204 1.63 -24.17 -24.41
C HIS A 204 3.11 -24.12 -24.80
N ASP A 205 3.97 -23.60 -23.91
CA ASP A 205 5.41 -23.54 -24.15
C ASP A 205 6.05 -24.93 -24.26
N TYR A 206 5.64 -25.87 -23.41
CA TYR A 206 6.09 -27.26 -23.48
C TYR A 206 5.71 -27.90 -24.82
N VAL A 207 4.48 -27.70 -25.30
CA VAL A 207 4.02 -28.21 -26.60
C VAL A 207 4.83 -27.60 -27.76
N GLN A 208 5.23 -26.33 -27.67
CA GLN A 208 5.98 -25.64 -28.72
C GLN A 208 7.47 -25.96 -28.73
N THR A 209 8.08 -26.08 -27.54
CA THR A 209 9.55 -26.16 -27.40
C THR A 209 10.05 -27.52 -26.96
N GLY A 210 9.17 -28.39 -26.45
CA GLY A 210 9.54 -29.63 -25.77
C GLY A 210 10.19 -29.43 -24.40
N VAL A 211 10.34 -28.19 -23.93
CA VAL A 211 11.00 -27.86 -22.67
C VAL A 211 9.97 -27.46 -21.63
N TRP A 212 9.99 -28.16 -20.50
CA TRP A 212 9.19 -27.76 -19.33
C TRP A 212 9.89 -26.58 -18.65
N THR A 213 9.46 -25.36 -18.97
CA THR A 213 9.95 -24.16 -18.31
C THR A 213 8.87 -23.64 -17.36
N MET A 214 9.20 -23.55 -16.07
CA MET A 214 8.39 -22.77 -15.15
C MET A 214 8.66 -21.30 -15.46
N ARG A 215 7.63 -20.60 -15.97
CA ARG A 215 7.68 -19.15 -16.10
C ARG A 215 7.59 -18.52 -14.71
N GLY A 216 8.11 -17.30 -14.59
CA GLY A 216 8.03 -16.50 -13.36
C GLY A 216 6.59 -16.20 -12.92
N GLU A 217 6.48 -15.35 -11.89
CA GLU A 217 5.26 -14.83 -11.23
C GLU A 217 3.92 -15.19 -11.93
N PRO A 218 3.04 -16.00 -11.28
CA PRO A 218 1.79 -16.47 -11.87
C PRO A 218 0.88 -15.39 -12.46
N GLU A 219 0.94 -14.19 -11.90
CA GLU A 219 0.08 -13.05 -12.22
C GLU A 219 0.51 -12.28 -13.48
N TRP A 220 1.70 -12.55 -14.03
CA TRP A 220 2.22 -11.85 -15.23
C TRP A 220 1.74 -12.44 -16.56
N TRP A 221 0.78 -13.38 -16.53
CA TRP A 221 0.29 -14.07 -17.72
C TRP A 221 -0.33 -13.13 -18.77
N ALA A 222 -0.95 -12.02 -18.35
CA ALA A 222 -1.58 -11.04 -19.23
C ALA A 222 -0.61 -9.98 -19.77
N ARG A 223 0.61 -9.89 -19.20
CA ARG A 223 1.75 -8.98 -19.53
C ARG A 223 1.47 -7.46 -19.46
N LEU A 224 0.31 -7.01 -19.90
CA LEU A 224 -0.12 -5.61 -19.95
C LEU A 224 -0.92 -5.18 -18.73
N PHE A 225 -1.51 -6.15 -18.02
CA PHE A 225 -2.37 -5.96 -16.88
C PHE A 225 -1.97 -6.94 -15.79
N GLN A 226 -2.16 -6.55 -14.54
CA GLN A 226 -1.98 -7.41 -13.39
C GLN A 226 -2.84 -6.89 -12.25
N TYR A 227 -3.65 -7.76 -11.65
CA TYR A 227 -4.29 -7.52 -10.36
C TYR A 227 -3.65 -8.40 -9.30
N SER A 228 -2.67 -7.81 -8.61
CA SER A 228 -1.84 -8.61 -7.74
C SER A 228 -2.59 -9.18 -6.54
N ALA A 229 -2.32 -10.45 -6.21
CA ALA A 229 -2.82 -11.09 -5.01
C ALA A 229 -2.33 -10.35 -3.75
N HIS A 230 -3.02 -10.53 -2.64
CA HIS A 230 -2.69 -9.80 -1.41
C HIS A 230 -1.30 -10.19 -0.86
N VAL A 231 -0.89 -11.46 -0.97
CA VAL A 231 0.49 -11.87 -0.63
C VAL A 231 1.52 -11.20 -1.54
N THR A 232 1.29 -11.20 -2.86
CA THR A 232 2.17 -10.53 -3.83
C THR A 232 2.29 -9.04 -3.53
N GLN A 233 1.18 -8.37 -3.17
CA GLN A 233 1.21 -6.98 -2.74
C GLN A 233 2.06 -6.76 -1.47
N ILE A 234 2.00 -7.66 -0.49
CA ILE A 234 2.84 -7.60 0.72
C ILE A 234 4.33 -7.80 0.38
N PHE A 235 4.64 -8.76 -0.49
CA PHE A 235 6.01 -9.18 -0.79
C PHE A 235 6.75 -8.21 -1.71
N TYR A 236 6.06 -7.72 -2.73
CA TYR A 236 6.68 -6.87 -3.74
C TYR A 236 6.51 -5.41 -3.38
N VAL A 237 5.34 -4.98 -2.89
CA VAL A 237 4.98 -3.56 -2.81
C VAL A 237 4.32 -3.13 -1.50
N PRO A 238 4.93 -3.42 -0.33
CA PRO A 238 4.36 -3.04 0.96
C PRO A 238 4.11 -1.52 1.08
N ASN A 239 4.97 -0.70 0.45
CA ASN A 239 4.83 0.75 0.37
C ASN A 239 3.53 1.20 -0.32
N HIS A 240 2.95 0.38 -1.22
CA HIS A 240 1.67 0.65 -1.87
C HIS A 240 0.51 -0.12 -1.22
N ALA A 241 0.74 -1.36 -0.82
CA ALA A 241 -0.28 -2.24 -0.26
C ALA A 241 -0.88 -1.67 1.03
N PHE A 242 -0.03 -1.36 2.01
CA PHE A 242 -0.47 -0.92 3.34
C PHE A 242 -1.26 0.39 3.32
N PRO A 243 -0.82 1.48 2.66
CA PRO A 243 -1.64 2.69 2.58
C PRO A 243 -2.95 2.45 1.81
N GLY A 244 -2.94 1.64 0.75
CA GLY A 244 -4.14 1.31 -0.02
C GLY A 244 -5.18 0.54 0.80
N TRP A 245 -4.73 -0.50 1.53
CA TRP A 245 -5.60 -1.31 2.38
C TRP A 245 -6.10 -0.54 3.60
N PHE A 246 -5.24 0.26 4.22
CA PHE A 246 -5.64 1.14 5.32
C PHE A 246 -6.68 2.16 4.87
N PHE A 247 -6.50 2.77 3.70
CA PHE A 247 -7.49 3.67 3.12
C PHE A 247 -8.82 2.96 2.83
N ALA A 248 -8.78 1.75 2.25
CA ALA A 248 -9.99 0.96 2.01
C ALA A 248 -10.75 0.63 3.31
N LEU A 249 -10.04 0.30 4.39
CA LEU A 249 -10.64 0.09 5.71
C LEU A 249 -11.21 1.39 6.30
N ALA A 250 -10.54 2.52 6.12
CA ALA A 250 -11.06 3.83 6.51
C ALA A 250 -12.36 4.18 5.74
N VAL A 251 -12.44 3.84 4.45
CA VAL A 251 -13.65 3.96 3.63
C VAL A 251 -14.78 3.07 4.17
N VAL A 252 -14.50 1.82 4.54
CA VAL A 252 -15.47 0.94 5.20
C VAL A 252 -15.93 1.51 6.55
N ALA A 253 -14.99 2.07 7.33
CA ALA A 253 -15.30 2.70 8.61
C ALA A 253 -16.23 3.92 8.43
N VAL A 254 -16.01 4.78 7.43
CA VAL A 254 -16.93 5.89 7.10
C VAL A 254 -18.28 5.38 6.59
N ALA A 255 -18.29 4.31 5.79
CA ALA A 255 -19.54 3.69 5.33
C ALA A 255 -20.40 3.22 6.51
N ARG A 256 -19.76 2.73 7.58
CA ARG A 256 -20.37 2.26 8.82
C ARG A 256 -20.50 3.30 9.93
N ARG A 257 -20.19 4.57 9.66
CA ARG A 257 -20.25 5.67 10.66
C ARG A 257 -19.28 5.52 11.84
N GLU A 258 -18.23 4.73 11.70
CA GLU A 258 -17.16 4.54 12.69
C GLU A 258 -16.09 5.66 12.63
N LEU A 259 -15.94 6.26 11.45
CA LEU A 259 -14.99 7.33 11.14
C LEU A 259 -15.73 8.50 10.47
N ASP A 260 -15.26 9.73 10.72
CA ASP A 260 -15.82 10.94 10.09
C ASP A 260 -15.17 11.25 8.73
N LEU A 261 -15.90 11.97 7.88
CA LEU A 261 -15.46 12.30 6.52
C LEU A 261 -14.24 13.24 6.50
N GLY A 262 -14.10 14.11 7.51
CA GLY A 262 -12.95 15.01 7.62
C GLY A 262 -11.66 14.23 7.87
N ALA A 263 -11.70 13.24 8.77
CA ALA A 263 -10.59 12.32 9.01
C ALA A 263 -10.24 11.50 7.75
N LEU A 264 -11.23 11.00 6.99
CA LEU A 264 -10.97 10.26 5.75
C LEU A 264 -10.22 11.10 4.71
N GLY A 265 -10.65 12.34 4.49
CA GLY A 265 -9.98 13.27 3.56
C GLY A 265 -8.56 13.62 3.99
N ALA A 266 -8.35 13.84 5.30
CA ALA A 266 -7.05 14.13 5.87
C ALA A 266 -6.09 12.92 5.78
N ILE A 267 -6.59 11.71 6.07
CA ILE A 267 -5.83 10.46 5.89
C ILE A 267 -5.43 10.29 4.43
N PHE A 268 -6.37 10.43 3.48
CA PHE A 268 -6.08 10.33 2.05
C PHE A 268 -4.88 11.20 1.65
N ALA A 269 -4.88 12.47 2.06
CA ALA A 269 -3.81 13.40 1.75
C ALA A 269 -2.45 12.96 2.32
N ALA A 270 -2.42 12.48 3.56
CA ALA A 270 -1.19 11.98 4.19
C ALA A 270 -0.64 10.71 3.52
N LEU A 271 -1.53 9.86 2.98
CA LEU A 271 -1.14 8.61 2.31
C LEU A 271 -0.53 8.83 0.93
N LEU A 272 -0.72 9.98 0.29
CA LEU A 272 -0.14 10.28 -1.03
C LEU A 272 1.37 10.09 -1.04
N PHE A 273 2.05 10.49 0.03
CA PHE A 273 3.51 10.37 0.15
C PHE A 273 4.01 8.93 0.23
N TRP A 274 3.17 8.01 0.72
CA TRP A 274 3.47 6.57 0.74
C TRP A 274 3.16 5.91 -0.59
N SER A 275 2.09 6.35 -1.26
CA SER A 275 1.70 5.83 -2.55
C SER A 275 0.63 6.72 -3.18
N PRO A 276 0.93 7.46 -4.26
CA PRO A 276 -0.08 8.29 -4.93
C PRO A 276 -1.11 7.47 -5.71
N LEU A 277 -0.75 6.27 -6.17
CA LEU A 277 -1.62 5.42 -7.00
C LEU A 277 -2.52 4.49 -6.18
N ALA A 278 -2.06 3.92 -5.07
CA ALA A 278 -2.88 3.00 -4.26
C ALA A 278 -4.25 3.56 -3.82
N PRO A 279 -4.37 4.83 -3.38
CA PRO A 279 -5.65 5.45 -3.09
C PRO A 279 -6.22 6.23 -4.30
N LEU A 280 -5.90 5.87 -5.55
CA LEU A 280 -6.37 6.60 -6.74
C LEU A 280 -7.90 6.69 -6.83
N ALA A 281 -8.62 5.69 -6.31
CA ALA A 281 -10.08 5.70 -6.24
C ALA A 281 -10.65 6.61 -5.14
N ALA A 282 -9.80 7.16 -4.24
CA ALA A 282 -10.22 8.00 -3.12
C ALA A 282 -11.11 9.20 -3.51
N PRO A 283 -10.83 9.96 -4.59
CA PRO A 283 -11.70 11.07 -4.97
C PRO A 283 -13.14 10.62 -5.26
N ALA A 284 -13.33 9.46 -5.89
CA ALA A 284 -14.67 8.93 -6.16
C ALA A 284 -15.41 8.55 -4.87
N PHE A 285 -14.71 7.93 -3.91
CA PHE A 285 -15.29 7.63 -2.59
C PHE A 285 -15.62 8.91 -1.79
N LEU A 286 -14.73 9.90 -1.80
CA LEU A 286 -14.94 11.18 -1.13
C LEU A 286 -16.13 11.92 -1.73
N VAL A 287 -16.24 12.01 -3.06
CA VAL A 287 -17.38 12.62 -3.75
C VAL A 287 -18.68 11.89 -3.39
N TRP A 288 -18.67 10.56 -3.39
CA TRP A 288 -19.83 9.77 -2.98
C TRP A 288 -20.25 10.08 -1.53
N PHE A 289 -19.32 10.12 -0.59
CA PHE A 289 -19.65 10.41 0.81
C PHE A 289 -20.09 11.85 1.05
N VAL A 290 -19.46 12.82 0.37
CA VAL A 290 -19.92 14.22 0.38
C VAL A 290 -21.35 14.31 -0.14
N TRP A 291 -21.68 13.59 -1.23
CA TRP A 291 -23.03 13.55 -1.77
C TRP A 291 -24.03 12.87 -0.83
N ARG A 292 -23.67 11.71 -0.27
CA ARG A 292 -24.47 10.94 0.70
C ARG A 292 -24.79 11.79 1.93
N ASP A 293 -23.80 12.52 2.43
CA ASP A 293 -23.87 13.27 3.68
C ASP A 293 -24.00 14.80 3.45
N ARG A 294 -24.43 15.23 2.25
CA ARG A 294 -24.41 16.64 1.81
C ARG A 294 -25.15 17.63 2.70
N ALA A 295 -26.15 17.16 3.44
CA ALA A 295 -26.92 17.99 4.38
C ALA A 295 -26.17 18.22 5.70
N GLU A 296 -25.29 17.30 6.10
CA GLU A 296 -24.65 17.29 7.42
C GLU A 296 -23.15 17.61 7.35
N ALA A 297 -22.46 17.19 6.29
CA ALA A 297 -21.02 17.37 6.15
C ALA A 297 -20.58 18.84 6.25
N PRO A 298 -21.21 19.82 5.56
CA PRO A 298 -20.81 21.23 5.64
C PRO A 298 -21.06 21.88 7.01
N LYS A 299 -21.94 21.30 7.84
CA LYS A 299 -22.22 21.77 9.21
C LYS A 299 -21.14 21.35 10.21
N SER A 300 -20.35 20.34 9.87
CA SER A 300 -19.30 19.81 10.74
C SER A 300 -18.02 20.64 10.63
N LEU A 301 -17.57 21.20 11.76
CA LEU A 301 -16.25 21.85 11.81
C LEU A 301 -15.12 20.88 11.43
N ARG A 302 -15.23 19.61 11.82
CA ARG A 302 -14.22 18.57 11.51
C ARG A 302 -14.10 18.31 10.01
N PHE A 303 -15.18 18.46 9.25
CA PHE A 303 -15.14 18.36 7.79
C PHE A 303 -14.23 19.43 7.19
N TRP A 304 -14.41 20.69 7.60
CA TRP A 304 -13.59 21.81 7.13
C TRP A 304 -12.14 21.73 7.62
N LEU A 305 -11.93 21.35 8.88
CA LEU A 305 -10.58 21.13 9.41
C LEU A 305 -9.86 20.00 8.66
N GLY A 306 -10.57 18.92 8.31
CA GLY A 306 -10.05 17.85 7.47
C GLY A 306 -9.65 18.32 6.07
N GLY A 307 -10.51 19.13 5.43
CA GLY A 307 -10.20 19.74 4.13
C GLY A 307 -8.99 20.68 4.20
N ALA A 308 -8.90 21.51 5.23
CA ALA A 308 -7.77 22.42 5.43
C ALA A 308 -6.46 21.66 5.70
N ALA A 309 -6.49 20.62 6.53
CA ALA A 309 -5.34 19.75 6.77
C ALA A 309 -4.91 19.02 5.49
N ALA A 310 -5.86 18.52 4.69
CA ALA A 310 -5.57 17.88 3.42
C ALA A 310 -4.92 18.83 2.41
N ALA A 311 -5.39 20.08 2.32
CA ALA A 311 -4.81 21.09 1.43
C ALA A 311 -3.33 21.41 1.76
N CYS A 312 -2.93 21.25 3.02
CA CYS A 312 -1.56 21.45 3.47
C CYS A 312 -0.57 20.41 2.92
N PHE A 313 -1.04 19.29 2.36
CA PHE A 313 -0.23 18.29 1.67
C PHE A 313 -0.05 18.58 0.17
N LEU A 314 -0.48 19.75 -0.33
CA LEU A 314 -0.21 20.16 -1.71
C LEU A 314 1.29 20.07 -2.09
N PRO A 315 2.27 20.42 -1.23
CA PRO A 315 3.69 20.23 -1.55
C PRO A 315 4.07 18.77 -1.84
N VAL A 316 3.49 17.81 -1.12
CA VAL A 316 3.67 16.36 -1.38
C VAL A 316 3.17 16.01 -2.78
N ALA A 317 1.98 16.48 -3.14
CA ALA A 317 1.42 16.23 -4.47
C ALA A 317 2.32 16.82 -5.58
N VAL A 318 2.77 18.07 -5.42
CA VAL A 318 3.68 18.74 -6.37
C VAL A 318 5.01 17.98 -6.49
N TYR A 319 5.57 17.52 -5.37
CA TYR A 319 6.78 16.69 -5.36
C TYR A 319 6.60 15.41 -6.17
N LEU A 320 5.52 14.65 -5.96
CA LEU A 320 5.29 13.37 -6.63
C LEU A 320 5.02 13.52 -8.13
N VAL A 321 4.38 14.61 -8.57
CA VAL A 321 4.08 14.85 -9.99
C VAL A 321 5.18 15.59 -10.76
N ALA A 322 6.26 16.00 -10.09
CA ALA A 322 7.38 16.65 -10.75
C ALA A 322 7.91 15.77 -11.89
N ASP A 323 8.05 16.33 -13.09
CA ASP A 323 8.47 15.58 -14.29
C ASP A 323 7.65 14.31 -14.61
N ALA A 324 6.42 14.16 -14.12
CA ALA A 324 5.62 12.95 -14.36
C ALA A 324 5.32 12.71 -15.86
N GLY A 325 5.45 13.73 -16.71
CA GLY A 325 5.31 13.60 -18.17
C GLY A 325 6.43 12.79 -18.83
N SER A 326 7.59 12.61 -18.18
CA SER A 326 8.67 11.76 -18.69
C SER A 326 8.46 10.26 -18.43
N ILE A 327 7.46 9.92 -17.62
CA ILE A 327 7.09 8.53 -17.33
C ILE A 327 6.35 7.93 -18.54
N SER A 328 6.67 6.69 -18.90
CA SER A 328 5.99 5.95 -19.98
C SER A 328 4.47 5.94 -19.78
N HIS A 329 3.71 6.35 -20.81
CA HIS A 329 2.25 6.33 -20.79
C HIS A 329 1.68 6.12 -22.20
N ASP A 330 0.57 5.37 -22.32
CA ASP A 330 -0.08 5.09 -23.61
C ASP A 330 -1.54 4.64 -23.44
N ALA A 331 -2.38 4.90 -24.44
CA ALA A 331 -3.73 4.36 -24.55
C ALA A 331 -3.69 2.95 -25.15
N VAL A 332 -3.61 1.94 -24.29
CA VAL A 332 -3.42 0.52 -24.68
C VAL A 332 -4.64 -0.09 -25.38
N ALA A 333 -5.83 0.51 -25.22
CA ALA A 333 -7.08 -0.01 -25.77
C ALA A 333 -7.10 -0.15 -27.31
N ARG A 334 -6.13 0.45 -28.01
CA ARG A 334 -5.97 0.36 -29.47
C ARG A 334 -5.01 -0.76 -29.91
N ALA A 335 -4.34 -1.42 -28.99
CA ALA A 335 -3.40 -2.50 -29.31
C ALA A 335 -4.12 -3.71 -29.91
N THR A 336 -3.47 -4.39 -30.86
CA THR A 336 -3.99 -5.63 -31.46
C THR A 336 -4.17 -6.69 -30.37
N GLY A 337 -5.33 -7.35 -30.34
CA GLY A 337 -5.63 -8.38 -29.33
C GLY A 337 -5.93 -7.83 -27.92
N PHE A 338 -6.04 -6.51 -27.76
CA PHE A 338 -6.40 -5.90 -26.47
C PHE A 338 -7.72 -6.45 -25.94
N TRP A 339 -8.81 -6.37 -26.71
CA TRP A 339 -10.16 -6.71 -26.22
C TRP A 339 -10.32 -8.17 -25.84
N SER A 340 -9.63 -9.10 -26.53
CA SER A 340 -9.62 -10.51 -26.16
C SER A 340 -8.87 -10.74 -24.86
N THR A 341 -7.68 -10.14 -24.72
CA THR A 341 -6.84 -10.25 -23.51
C THR A 341 -7.52 -9.60 -22.32
N TYR A 342 -8.07 -8.40 -22.50
CA TYR A 342 -8.82 -7.66 -21.50
C TYR A 342 -10.06 -8.42 -21.01
N SER A 343 -10.85 -9.00 -21.92
CA SER A 343 -12.03 -9.78 -21.53
C SER A 343 -11.65 -11.02 -20.71
N LEU A 344 -10.61 -11.75 -21.14
CA LEU A 344 -10.10 -12.89 -20.40
C LEU A 344 -9.54 -12.47 -19.03
N PHE A 345 -8.79 -11.36 -19.00
CA PHE A 345 -8.24 -10.79 -17.78
C PHE A 345 -9.32 -10.53 -16.73
N LEU A 346 -10.41 -9.84 -17.09
CA LEU A 346 -11.50 -9.60 -16.14
C LEU A 346 -12.18 -10.88 -15.64
N LEU A 347 -12.35 -11.88 -16.50
CA LEU A 347 -12.98 -13.16 -16.13
C LEU A 347 -12.12 -13.97 -15.16
N VAL A 348 -10.79 -13.89 -15.29
CA VAL A 348 -9.83 -14.57 -14.44
C VAL A 348 -9.62 -13.82 -13.12
N GLU A 349 -9.47 -12.50 -13.20
CA GLU A 349 -8.95 -11.70 -12.07
C GLU A 349 -10.05 -11.26 -11.11
N ILE A 350 -11.25 -10.96 -11.62
CA ILE A 350 -12.37 -10.48 -10.79
C ILE A 350 -13.67 -11.30 -10.93
N PRO A 351 -13.65 -12.65 -11.02
CA PRO A 351 -14.88 -13.46 -11.01
C PRO A 351 -15.68 -13.27 -9.71
N HIS A 352 -15.01 -12.84 -8.64
CA HIS A 352 -15.61 -12.38 -7.38
C HIS A 352 -16.67 -11.28 -7.59
N ALA A 353 -16.48 -10.39 -8.56
CA ALA A 353 -17.46 -9.35 -8.87
C ALA A 353 -18.75 -9.95 -9.47
N LEU A 354 -18.62 -10.97 -10.33
CA LEU A 354 -19.76 -11.71 -10.88
C LEU A 354 -20.50 -12.50 -9.79
N PHE A 355 -19.75 -13.14 -8.89
CA PHE A 355 -20.31 -13.81 -7.72
C PHE A 355 -21.13 -12.86 -6.85
N LEU A 356 -20.60 -11.67 -6.56
CA LEU A 356 -21.29 -10.64 -5.78
C LEU A 356 -22.50 -10.04 -6.52
N ALA A 357 -22.42 -9.89 -7.85
CA ALA A 357 -23.55 -9.46 -8.65
C ALA A 357 -24.70 -10.48 -8.60
N ALA A 358 -24.41 -11.78 -8.69
CA ALA A 358 -25.39 -12.85 -8.55
C ALA A 358 -26.03 -12.89 -7.15
N LEU A 359 -25.29 -12.45 -6.13
CA LEU A 359 -25.74 -12.39 -4.73
C LEU A 359 -26.02 -10.96 -4.26
N TRP A 360 -26.31 -10.03 -5.18
CA TRP A 360 -26.46 -8.61 -4.87
C TRP A 360 -27.44 -8.29 -3.72
N PRO A 361 -28.60 -8.98 -3.57
CA PRO A 361 -29.49 -8.77 -2.44
C PRO A 361 -28.86 -9.09 -1.07
N ARG A 362 -27.82 -9.93 -1.03
CA ARG A 362 -27.11 -10.34 0.19
C ARG A 362 -25.91 -9.46 0.54
N VAL A 363 -25.43 -8.67 -0.42
CA VAL A 363 -24.37 -7.68 -0.13
C VAL A 363 -24.92 -6.67 0.86
N ARG A 364 -24.16 -6.41 1.93
CA ARG A 364 -24.54 -5.42 2.96
C ARG A 364 -24.79 -4.05 2.31
N PRO A 365 -25.91 -3.36 2.60
CA PRO A 365 -26.29 -2.13 1.91
C PRO A 365 -25.21 -1.06 1.90
N GLU A 366 -24.47 -0.90 3.00
CA GLU A 366 -23.40 0.08 3.16
C GLU A 366 -22.17 -0.21 2.29
N LEU A 367 -21.96 -1.47 1.87
CA LEU A 367 -20.85 -1.88 1.00
C LEU A 367 -21.19 -1.76 -0.49
N LYS A 368 -22.47 -1.73 -0.86
CA LYS A 368 -22.91 -1.70 -2.27
C LYS A 368 -22.31 -0.53 -3.08
N PRO A 369 -22.36 0.73 -2.62
CA PRO A 369 -21.76 1.84 -3.37
C PRO A 369 -20.25 1.69 -3.49
N LEU A 370 -19.60 1.19 -2.43
CA LEU A 370 -18.16 0.96 -2.42
C LEU A 370 -17.74 -0.07 -3.46
N LEU A 371 -18.51 -1.16 -3.54
CA LEU A 371 -18.31 -2.23 -4.51
C LEU A 371 -18.50 -1.71 -5.95
N VAL A 372 -19.55 -0.92 -6.21
CA VAL A 372 -19.79 -0.35 -7.56
C VAL A 372 -18.65 0.56 -8.00
N ILE A 373 -18.20 1.47 -7.12
CA ILE A 373 -17.06 2.34 -7.42
C ILE A 373 -15.81 1.50 -7.66
N SER A 374 -15.54 0.52 -6.79
CA SER A 374 -14.36 -0.35 -6.90
C SER A 374 -14.34 -1.13 -8.21
N VAL A 375 -15.44 -1.81 -8.54
CA VAL A 375 -15.57 -2.54 -9.81
C VAL A 375 -15.46 -1.59 -11.01
N GLY A 376 -16.04 -0.38 -10.92
CA GLY A 376 -15.87 0.65 -11.95
C GLY A 376 -14.39 0.97 -12.22
N PHE A 377 -13.60 1.21 -11.18
CA PHE A 377 -12.16 1.40 -11.33
C PHE A 377 -11.45 0.16 -11.90
N LEU A 378 -11.79 -1.05 -11.42
CA LEU A 378 -11.21 -2.30 -11.93
C LEU A 378 -11.59 -2.61 -13.39
N LEU A 379 -12.61 -1.97 -13.94
CA LEU A 379 -12.90 -2.04 -15.38
C LEU A 379 -12.15 -0.94 -16.15
N LEU A 380 -11.98 0.24 -15.56
CA LEU A 380 -11.43 1.40 -16.26
C LEU A 380 -9.90 1.44 -16.27
N LEU A 381 -9.23 0.99 -15.21
CA LEU A 381 -7.76 1.08 -15.09
C LEU A 381 -7.01 0.41 -16.25
N PRO A 382 -7.38 -0.81 -16.72
CA PRO A 382 -6.65 -1.47 -17.80
C PRO A 382 -6.73 -0.76 -19.16
N LEU A 383 -7.60 0.24 -19.32
CA LEU A 383 -7.77 0.96 -20.58
C LEU A 383 -6.61 1.93 -20.87
N TYR A 384 -5.77 2.23 -19.87
CA TYR A 384 -4.65 3.16 -19.98
C TYR A 384 -3.38 2.57 -19.34
N LYS A 385 -2.22 2.85 -19.91
CA LYS A 385 -0.91 2.49 -19.36
C LYS A 385 -0.23 3.73 -18.80
N PHE A 386 0.30 3.59 -17.58
CA PHE A 386 1.21 4.56 -16.99
C PHE A 386 2.24 3.83 -16.13
N GLY A 387 3.52 4.10 -16.35
CA GLY A 387 4.66 3.41 -15.74
C GLY A 387 5.23 2.27 -16.61
N PRO A 388 6.49 1.85 -16.37
CA PRO A 388 7.17 0.82 -17.18
C PRO A 388 6.37 -0.48 -17.31
N SER A 389 5.85 -0.96 -16.17
CA SER A 389 5.09 -2.21 -16.02
C SER A 389 3.56 -2.00 -15.99
N ASN A 390 3.08 -0.81 -16.36
CA ASN A 390 1.69 -0.39 -16.13
C ASN A 390 1.33 -0.29 -14.63
N ASP A 391 2.10 0.51 -13.90
CA ASP A 391 1.90 0.84 -12.49
C ASP A 391 0.50 1.38 -12.18
N LEU A 392 -0.17 2.04 -13.13
CA LEU A 392 -1.56 2.48 -12.95
C LEU A 392 -2.50 1.32 -12.63
N VAL A 393 -2.42 0.22 -13.39
CA VAL A 393 -3.28 -0.95 -13.16
C VAL A 393 -2.83 -1.67 -11.89
N MET A 394 -1.52 -1.91 -11.73
CA MET A 394 -0.98 -2.66 -10.59
C MET A 394 -1.20 -1.94 -9.25
N ARG A 395 -0.96 -0.63 -9.19
CA ARG A 395 -1.03 0.16 -7.96
C ARG A 395 -2.40 0.79 -7.77
N GLY A 396 -3.00 1.32 -8.84
CA GLY A 396 -4.33 1.95 -8.80
C GLY A 396 -5.45 1.01 -8.41
N SER A 397 -5.28 -0.30 -8.63
CA SER A 397 -6.25 -1.33 -8.28
C SER A 397 -6.21 -1.77 -6.82
N ILE A 398 -5.18 -1.43 -6.03
CA ILE A 398 -4.97 -1.96 -4.68
C ILE A 398 -6.18 -1.72 -3.77
N ALA A 399 -6.62 -0.47 -3.59
CA ALA A 399 -7.78 -0.17 -2.75
C ALA A 399 -9.10 -0.74 -3.31
N PRO A 400 -9.40 -0.62 -4.62
CA PRO A 400 -10.55 -1.30 -5.23
C PRO A 400 -10.58 -2.82 -5.07
N LEU A 401 -9.45 -3.51 -5.28
CA LEU A 401 -9.32 -4.96 -5.10
C LEU A 401 -9.56 -5.35 -3.65
N PHE A 402 -8.99 -4.60 -2.70
CA PHE A 402 -9.20 -4.83 -1.29
C PHE A 402 -10.69 -4.70 -0.92
N LEU A 403 -11.40 -3.69 -1.43
CA LEU A 403 -12.83 -3.51 -1.18
C LEU A 403 -13.69 -4.61 -1.83
N LEU A 404 -13.31 -5.06 -3.03
CA LEU A 404 -13.94 -6.21 -3.67
C LEU A 404 -13.75 -7.48 -2.81
N ALA A 405 -12.51 -7.76 -2.39
CA ALA A 405 -12.16 -8.89 -1.54
C ALA A 405 -12.90 -8.83 -0.20
N PHE A 406 -12.89 -7.67 0.45
CA PHE A 406 -13.58 -7.44 1.72
C PHE A 406 -15.08 -7.73 1.60
N THR A 407 -15.71 -7.24 0.53
CA THR A 407 -17.14 -7.43 0.30
C THR A 407 -17.47 -8.88 -0.07
N PHE A 408 -16.62 -9.52 -0.88
CA PHE A 408 -16.72 -10.92 -1.25
C PHE A 408 -16.65 -11.83 -0.02
N ILE A 409 -15.60 -11.70 0.79
CA ILE A 409 -15.38 -12.53 1.98
C ILE A 409 -16.47 -12.26 3.03
N SER A 410 -16.82 -11.00 3.27
CA SER A 410 -17.92 -10.66 4.19
C SER A 410 -19.24 -11.31 3.78
N THR A 411 -19.53 -11.34 2.48
CA THR A 411 -20.76 -11.95 1.94
C THR A 411 -20.68 -13.47 2.04
N LEU A 412 -19.54 -14.07 1.70
CA LEU A 412 -19.30 -15.51 1.78
C LEU A 412 -19.45 -16.05 3.21
N LEU A 413 -18.85 -15.36 4.19
CA LEU A 413 -18.92 -15.73 5.61
C LEU A 413 -20.34 -15.57 6.20
N ALA A 414 -21.17 -14.71 5.60
CA ALA A 414 -22.55 -14.50 6.00
C ALA A 414 -23.56 -15.47 5.33
N LEU A 415 -23.12 -16.37 4.45
CA LEU A 415 -24.01 -17.32 3.79
C LEU A 415 -24.55 -18.38 4.77
N GLU A 416 -25.85 -18.61 4.70
CA GLU A 416 -26.53 -19.62 5.51
C GLU A 416 -26.27 -21.05 4.99
N PRO A 417 -26.41 -22.08 5.84
CA PRO A 417 -26.27 -23.49 5.43
C PRO A 417 -27.17 -23.91 4.26
N THR A 418 -28.34 -23.29 4.12
CA THR A 418 -29.30 -23.52 3.02
C THR A 418 -28.74 -23.11 1.66
N GLN A 419 -27.73 -22.23 1.62
CA GLN A 419 -27.12 -21.68 0.41
C GLN A 419 -25.86 -22.45 0.01
N ARG A 420 -25.92 -23.78 0.12
CA ARG A 420 -24.76 -24.66 -0.07
C ARG A 420 -24.03 -24.43 -1.39
N LEU A 421 -24.76 -24.27 -2.49
CA LEU A 421 -24.14 -24.05 -3.81
C LEU A 421 -23.33 -22.76 -3.85
N ALA A 422 -23.91 -21.62 -3.44
CA ALA A 422 -23.20 -20.34 -3.40
C ALA A 422 -21.97 -20.40 -2.48
N ARG A 423 -22.09 -21.07 -1.32
CA ARG A 423 -20.97 -21.24 -0.40
C ARG A 423 -19.87 -22.10 -1.01
N MET A 424 -20.21 -23.20 -1.68
CA MET A 424 -19.24 -24.06 -2.36
C MET A 424 -18.55 -23.31 -3.51
N THR A 425 -19.28 -22.54 -4.32
CA THR A 425 -18.70 -21.72 -5.38
C THR A 425 -17.74 -20.68 -4.81
N GLY A 426 -18.14 -19.95 -3.76
CA GLY A 426 -17.27 -18.96 -3.13
C GLY A 426 -16.01 -19.57 -2.54
N LEU A 427 -16.12 -20.73 -1.86
CA LEU A 427 -14.96 -21.45 -1.35
C LEU A 427 -14.06 -21.99 -2.47
N ALA A 428 -14.63 -22.45 -3.59
CA ALA A 428 -13.87 -22.88 -4.75
C ALA A 428 -13.06 -21.72 -5.35
N LEU A 429 -13.65 -20.52 -5.45
CA LEU A 429 -12.92 -19.32 -5.91
C LEU A 429 -11.73 -19.00 -4.99
N VAL A 430 -11.92 -19.07 -3.67
CA VAL A 430 -10.82 -18.89 -2.69
C VAL A 430 -9.73 -19.94 -2.87
N ILE A 431 -10.10 -21.22 -2.96
CA ILE A 431 -9.14 -22.33 -3.04
C ILE A 431 -8.31 -22.25 -4.33
N VAL A 432 -8.95 -21.99 -5.47
CA VAL A 432 -8.25 -21.88 -6.76
C VAL A 432 -7.40 -20.61 -6.77
N GLY A 433 -7.92 -19.48 -6.28
CA GLY A 433 -7.17 -18.23 -6.23
C GLY A 433 -5.95 -18.30 -5.31
N ALA A 434 -6.02 -19.02 -4.19
CA ALA A 434 -4.90 -19.17 -3.25
C ALA A 434 -3.64 -19.81 -3.87
N GLY A 435 -3.73 -20.41 -5.07
CA GLY A 435 -2.58 -20.97 -5.77
C GLY A 435 -1.44 -19.99 -6.02
N GLY A 436 -1.74 -18.77 -6.46
CA GLY A 436 -0.73 -17.71 -6.67
C GLY A 436 0.03 -17.36 -5.38
N PRO A 437 -0.68 -16.92 -4.31
CA PRO A 437 -0.10 -16.69 -2.99
C PRO A 437 0.76 -17.84 -2.45
N LEU A 438 0.35 -19.10 -2.65
CA LEU A 438 1.11 -20.26 -2.18
C LEU A 438 2.40 -20.46 -2.96
N ILE A 439 2.42 -20.16 -4.26
CA ILE A 439 3.64 -20.19 -5.08
C ILE A 439 4.62 -19.14 -4.55
N GLU A 440 4.18 -17.90 -4.35
CA GLU A 440 5.05 -16.83 -3.80
C GLU A 440 5.64 -17.19 -2.42
N ILE A 441 4.83 -17.74 -1.52
CA ILE A 441 5.32 -18.22 -0.21
C ILE A 441 6.33 -19.37 -0.40
N SER A 442 6.11 -20.25 -1.37
CA SER A 442 7.05 -21.34 -1.66
C SER A 442 8.37 -20.82 -2.21
N GLU A 443 8.35 -19.80 -3.08
CA GLU A 443 9.56 -19.16 -3.60
C GLU A 443 10.36 -18.47 -2.50
N ALA A 444 9.69 -17.74 -1.60
CA ALA A 444 10.30 -17.13 -0.42
C ALA A 444 11.12 -18.14 0.43
N LEU A 445 10.63 -19.37 0.53
CA LEU A 445 11.21 -20.45 1.34
C LEU A 445 12.27 -21.28 0.60
N LEU A 446 12.11 -21.48 -0.71
CA LEU A 446 12.91 -22.41 -1.49
C LEU A 446 14.06 -21.75 -2.26
N LEU A 447 13.92 -20.47 -2.63
CA LEU A 447 14.95 -19.75 -3.37
C LEU A 447 16.07 -19.26 -2.44
N PRO A 448 17.32 -19.20 -2.93
CA PRO A 448 18.47 -18.85 -2.10
C PRO A 448 18.50 -17.35 -1.77
N ARG A 449 18.52 -17.02 -0.47
CA ARG A 449 18.71 -15.63 0.00
C ARG A 449 20.05 -15.03 -0.47
N TYR A 450 20.10 -13.71 -0.56
CA TYR A 450 21.29 -12.90 -0.85
C TYR A 450 21.36 -11.71 0.11
N ASN A 451 22.54 -11.13 0.30
CA ASN A 451 22.75 -10.08 1.30
C ASN A 451 22.19 -8.72 0.85
N ILE A 452 21.85 -7.90 1.85
CA ILE A 452 21.52 -6.48 1.66
C ILE A 452 22.72 -5.75 1.05
N SER A 453 22.47 -4.92 0.05
CA SER A 453 23.49 -4.06 -0.57
C SER A 453 23.40 -2.64 -0.05
N ALA A 454 24.56 -1.98 0.02
CA ALA A 454 24.63 -0.55 0.27
C ALA A 454 24.70 0.27 -1.04
N CYS A 455 24.39 -0.28 -2.20
CA CYS A 455 24.38 0.53 -3.43
C CYS A 455 23.36 1.68 -3.36
N ASN A 456 23.71 2.81 -3.98
CA ASN A 456 22.71 3.85 -4.25
C ASN A 456 21.83 3.48 -5.45
N LEU A 457 20.70 4.16 -5.59
CA LEU A 457 19.70 3.91 -6.63
C LEU A 457 20.29 3.94 -8.05
N ILE A 458 21.21 4.86 -8.32
CA ILE A 458 21.81 5.02 -9.66
C ILE A 458 22.70 3.82 -10.01
N THR A 459 23.53 3.40 -9.06
CA THR A 459 24.41 2.22 -9.23
C THR A 459 23.57 0.94 -9.36
N ALA A 460 22.55 0.79 -8.52
CA ALA A 460 21.62 -0.34 -8.60
C ALA A 460 20.88 -0.38 -9.95
N THR A 461 20.44 0.77 -10.46
CA THR A 461 19.74 0.85 -11.75
C THR A 461 20.66 0.46 -12.90
N ASP A 462 21.91 0.93 -12.90
CA ASP A 462 22.88 0.59 -13.93
C ASP A 462 23.22 -0.91 -13.94
N GLU A 463 23.34 -1.56 -12.78
CA GLU A 463 23.57 -3.00 -12.72
C GLU A 463 22.38 -3.82 -13.23
N LEU A 464 21.15 -3.36 -12.94
CA LEU A 464 19.93 -4.02 -13.41
C LEU A 464 19.67 -3.79 -14.90
N THR A 465 19.91 -2.56 -15.36
CA THR A 465 19.69 -2.10 -16.73
C THR A 465 20.82 -1.14 -17.13
N PRO A 466 21.93 -1.65 -17.71
CA PRO A 466 23.08 -0.84 -18.05
C PRO A 466 22.73 0.36 -18.93
N GLY A 467 23.13 1.56 -18.50
CA GLY A 467 22.78 2.84 -19.15
C GLY A 467 21.33 3.30 -18.95
N GLY A 468 20.55 2.59 -18.14
CA GLY A 468 19.18 2.96 -17.79
C GLY A 468 19.12 4.13 -16.81
N VAL A 469 18.07 4.96 -16.94
CA VAL A 469 17.77 6.04 -15.99
C VAL A 469 16.44 5.71 -15.31
N PRO A 470 16.36 5.71 -13.96
CA PRO A 470 15.14 5.35 -13.25
C PRO A 470 14.15 6.53 -13.24
N THR A 471 13.59 6.88 -14.40
CA THR A 471 12.73 8.06 -14.60
C THR A 471 11.46 8.08 -13.73
N ASN A 472 11.03 6.91 -13.24
CA ASN A 472 9.95 6.77 -12.27
C ASN A 472 10.36 7.07 -10.82
N TYR A 473 11.67 7.16 -10.51
CA TYR A 473 12.20 7.44 -9.18
C TYR A 473 12.98 8.75 -9.08
N ILE A 474 13.40 9.37 -10.18
CA ILE A 474 14.14 10.64 -10.13
C ILE A 474 13.49 11.70 -11.00
N ALA A 475 13.74 12.97 -10.68
CA ALA A 475 13.33 14.10 -11.52
C ALA A 475 14.43 15.18 -11.57
N PRO A 476 14.55 15.94 -12.68
CA PRO A 476 15.53 17.01 -12.78
C PRO A 476 15.27 18.14 -11.78
N THR A 477 16.31 18.62 -11.10
CA THR A 477 16.22 19.73 -10.13
C THR A 477 15.76 21.04 -10.77
N ARG A 478 16.13 21.26 -12.04
CA ARG A 478 15.72 22.44 -12.83
C ARG A 478 14.20 22.63 -12.96
N GLY A 479 13.45 21.53 -12.85
CA GLY A 479 11.98 21.53 -12.90
C GLY A 479 11.31 21.68 -11.54
N ALA A 480 12.07 21.63 -10.44
CA ALA A 480 11.54 21.72 -9.09
C ALA A 480 11.31 23.20 -8.70
N PRO A 481 10.10 23.55 -8.19
CA PRO A 481 9.87 24.90 -7.68
C PRO A 481 10.76 25.20 -6.47
N GLY A 482 11.42 26.37 -6.45
CA GLY A 482 12.31 26.77 -5.34
C GLY A 482 11.61 26.98 -3.99
N TRP A 483 10.28 27.08 -3.98
CA TRP A 483 9.49 27.09 -2.73
C TRP A 483 9.27 25.68 -2.15
N LEU A 484 9.56 24.63 -2.93
CA LEU A 484 9.39 23.23 -2.55
C LEU A 484 10.73 22.62 -2.10
N LEU A 485 11.73 22.63 -2.96
CA LEU A 485 13.05 22.06 -2.69
C LEU A 485 14.11 23.17 -2.59
N PRO A 486 15.02 23.09 -1.60
CA PRO A 486 16.18 23.98 -1.56
C PRO A 486 17.06 23.73 -2.79
N GLN A 487 17.60 24.79 -3.39
CA GLN A 487 18.52 24.64 -4.52
C GLN A 487 19.81 24.00 -4.03
N PRO A 488 20.27 22.91 -4.65
CA PRO A 488 21.41 22.19 -4.14
C PRO A 488 22.67 23.05 -4.20
N THR A 489 23.31 23.27 -3.06
CA THR A 489 24.54 24.06 -2.98
C THR A 489 25.75 23.26 -3.47
N ARG A 490 26.88 23.93 -3.76
CA ARG A 490 28.13 23.24 -4.17
C ARG A 490 28.67 22.27 -3.12
N ASP A 491 28.28 22.46 -1.85
CA ASP A 491 28.77 21.70 -0.70
C ASP A 491 27.84 20.52 -0.33
N GLU A 492 26.71 20.34 -1.04
CA GLU A 492 25.84 19.19 -0.82
C GLU A 492 26.47 17.89 -1.35
N SER A 493 26.30 16.80 -0.58
CA SER A 493 26.68 15.46 -1.00
C SER A 493 25.70 14.95 -2.05
N PHE A 494 26.20 14.78 -3.28
CA PHE A 494 25.47 14.13 -4.34
C PHE A 494 25.82 12.65 -4.35
N GLU A 495 24.81 11.79 -4.45
CA GLU A 495 25.02 10.40 -4.80
C GLU A 495 25.47 10.33 -6.27
N THR A 496 26.63 9.72 -6.48
CA THR A 496 27.20 9.44 -7.81
C THR A 496 27.24 7.94 -8.04
N MET A 497 27.33 7.51 -9.30
CA MET A 497 27.54 6.12 -9.63
C MET A 497 28.76 5.56 -8.86
N GLY A 498 28.54 4.52 -8.07
CA GLY A 498 29.55 3.86 -7.27
C GLY A 498 30.42 2.93 -8.10
N ALA A 499 31.63 2.63 -7.61
CA ALA A 499 32.49 1.60 -8.19
C ALA A 499 32.24 0.26 -7.49
N GLY A 500 31.84 -0.77 -8.23
CA GLY A 500 31.67 -2.14 -7.73
C GLY A 500 30.31 -2.75 -8.05
N ARG A 501 30.12 -4.03 -7.72
CA ARG A 501 28.84 -4.74 -7.84
C ARG A 501 28.02 -4.61 -6.57
N CYS A 502 26.72 -4.44 -6.73
CA CYS A 502 25.75 -4.28 -5.67
C CYS A 502 25.42 -5.60 -4.96
N TRP A 503 25.17 -6.68 -5.71
CA TRP A 503 24.80 -7.98 -5.11
C TRP A 503 25.63 -9.14 -5.69
N PRO A 504 26.90 -9.28 -5.29
CA PRO A 504 27.79 -10.31 -5.82
C PRO A 504 27.32 -11.74 -5.50
N ASP A 505 26.45 -11.92 -4.50
CA ASP A 505 25.89 -13.19 -4.07
C ASP A 505 24.47 -13.46 -4.61
N HIS A 506 23.90 -12.56 -5.41
CA HIS A 506 22.57 -12.75 -6.01
C HIS A 506 22.59 -13.82 -7.11
N PRO A 507 21.71 -14.84 -7.07
CA PRO A 507 21.79 -16.03 -7.93
C PRO A 507 21.74 -15.74 -9.43
N VAL A 508 21.07 -14.66 -9.84
CA VAL A 508 20.92 -14.28 -11.26
C VAL A 508 21.92 -13.20 -11.69
N LEU A 509 22.51 -12.44 -10.76
CA LEU A 509 23.41 -11.32 -11.08
C LEU A 509 24.89 -11.70 -10.91
N LYS A 510 25.20 -12.88 -10.35
CA LYS A 510 26.57 -13.41 -10.17
C LYS A 510 27.43 -13.38 -11.44
N ASP A 511 26.84 -13.61 -12.60
CA ASP A 511 27.60 -13.83 -13.85
C ASP A 511 27.59 -12.61 -14.78
N ARG A 512 27.00 -11.47 -14.38
CA ARG A 512 26.85 -10.28 -15.22
C ARG A 512 28.02 -9.30 -15.18
#